data_AF-A0A6M0BRC2-F1
#
_entry.id   AF-A0A6M0BRC2-F1
#
_cell.length_a   1.000
_cell.length_b   1.000
_cell.length_c   1.000
_cell.angle_alpha   90.00
_cell.angle_beta   90.00
_cell.angle_gamma   90.00
#
_symmetry.space_group_name_H-M   'P 1'
#
loop_
_entity.id
_entity.type
_entity.pdbx_description
1 polymer ?
#
loop_
_entity_poly.entity_id
_entity_poly.type
_entity_poly.pdbx_seq_one_letter_code
_entity_poly.pdbx_strand_id
1 'polypeptide(L)'
;MNLQEQNWTNLFGNHTPEGTAWYGIWTRYSPELEVINSFQGIRKFSANQDKTVITHHNNYTYADGGTEEKQWQIEKKIANQPDGMIHPAFESMRTLSFSKEAKTWMCPQLKIGNRFGCELFFEHQNFRTSVVPIYGENGELAGFTQIREHLNSYPEQKPGAELKNISGNWVGQKQSMTPDLQISQEAEMTKLELDPTAGKNQTFL
;
A
#
# COMPACT_ATOMS: atom_id res chain seq x y z
N MET A 1 -0.74 -3.88 24.67
CA MET A 1 0.32 -3.45 23.72
C MET A 1 0.11 -1.96 23.47
N ASN A 2 1.17 -1.14 23.40
CA ASN A 2 0.98 0.28 23.02
C ASN A 2 0.66 0.36 21.51
N LEU A 3 0.10 1.48 21.04
CA LEU A 3 -0.38 1.61 19.65
C LEU A 3 0.75 1.50 18.61
N GLN A 4 1.95 1.99 18.92
CA GLN A 4 3.13 1.88 18.06
C GLN A 4 3.56 0.43 17.87
N GLU A 5 3.59 -0.33 18.96
CA GLU A 5 3.89 -1.76 18.97
C GLU A 5 2.82 -2.56 18.22
N GLN A 6 1.55 -2.16 18.31
CA GLN A 6 0.48 -2.77 17.54
C GLN A 6 0.66 -2.53 16.04
N ASN A 7 0.97 -1.29 15.62
CA ASN A 7 1.25 -0.98 14.22
C ASN A 7 2.44 -1.80 13.69
N TRP A 8 3.55 -1.85 14.44
CA TRP A 8 4.71 -2.66 14.09
C TRP A 8 4.36 -4.15 13.96
N THR A 9 3.60 -4.69 14.93
CA THR A 9 3.17 -6.09 14.91
C THR A 9 2.26 -6.39 13.73
N ASN A 10 1.34 -5.49 13.37
CA ASN A 10 0.49 -5.65 12.21
C ASN A 10 1.31 -5.67 10.89
N LEU A 11 2.38 -4.89 10.82
CA LEU A 11 3.26 -4.84 9.64
C LEU A 11 4.15 -6.08 9.55
N PHE A 12 4.81 -6.44 10.64
CA PHE A 12 5.96 -7.34 10.62
C PHE A 12 5.82 -8.60 11.48
N GLY A 13 4.75 -8.72 12.28
CA GLY A 13 4.56 -9.79 13.25
C GLY A 13 4.59 -11.20 12.66
N ASN A 14 4.29 -11.36 11.37
CA ASN A 14 4.27 -12.64 10.67
C ASN A 14 5.53 -12.92 9.83
N HIS A 15 6.50 -12.02 9.80
CA HIS A 15 7.74 -12.21 9.04
C HIS A 15 8.74 -13.08 9.81
N THR A 16 9.54 -13.84 9.07
CA THR A 16 10.54 -14.76 9.61
C THR A 16 11.95 -14.47 9.04
N PRO A 17 13.02 -15.07 9.59
CA PRO A 17 14.37 -14.96 9.06
C PRO A 17 14.53 -15.45 7.62
N GLU A 18 13.80 -16.49 7.22
CA GLU A 18 13.81 -17.03 5.86
C GLU A 18 13.24 -16.02 4.85
N GLY A 19 12.28 -15.22 5.34
CA GLY A 19 11.59 -14.17 4.62
C GLY A 19 10.49 -14.66 3.69
N THR A 20 9.71 -13.71 3.19
CA THR A 20 8.60 -13.94 2.28
C THR A 20 8.81 -13.13 1.02
N ALA A 21 8.82 -13.79 -0.14
CA ALA A 21 9.00 -13.17 -1.44
C ALA A 21 7.65 -13.07 -2.17
N TRP A 22 7.34 -11.85 -2.61
CA TRP A 22 6.15 -11.52 -3.37
C TRP A 22 6.56 -11.21 -4.80
N TYR A 23 6.04 -11.98 -5.74
CA TYR A 23 6.32 -11.86 -7.16
C TYR A 23 5.23 -11.02 -7.79
N GLY A 24 5.59 -9.94 -8.46
CA GLY A 24 4.61 -8.96 -8.89
C GLY A 24 4.86 -8.31 -10.23
N ILE A 25 3.80 -7.69 -10.71
CA ILE A 25 3.77 -6.83 -11.88
C ILE A 25 3.42 -5.42 -11.41
N TRP A 26 4.31 -4.49 -11.70
CA TRP A 26 4.16 -3.07 -11.37
C TRP A 26 3.83 -2.36 -12.68
N THR A 27 2.66 -1.74 -12.75
CA THR A 27 2.19 -1.04 -13.94
C THR A 27 1.89 0.40 -13.59
N ARG A 28 2.55 1.33 -14.29
CA ARG A 28 2.30 2.76 -14.18
C ARG A 28 1.33 3.19 -15.25
N TYR A 29 0.37 4.01 -14.85
CA TYR A 29 -0.67 4.54 -15.71
C TYR A 29 -0.67 6.07 -15.68
N SER A 30 -1.05 6.68 -16.81
CA SER A 30 -1.46 8.07 -16.86
C SER A 30 -2.81 8.25 -16.13
N PRO A 31 -3.23 9.50 -15.85
CA PRO A 31 -4.58 9.77 -15.36
C PRO A 31 -5.69 9.23 -16.28
N GLU A 32 -5.44 9.16 -17.59
CA GLU A 32 -6.34 8.64 -18.62
C GLU A 32 -6.31 7.10 -18.77
N LEU A 33 -5.68 6.39 -17.84
CA LEU A 33 -5.53 4.93 -17.81
C LEU A 33 -4.59 4.37 -18.89
N GLU A 34 -3.78 5.19 -19.54
CA GLU A 34 -2.79 4.72 -20.51
C GLU A 34 -1.61 4.07 -19.78
N VAL A 35 -1.19 2.88 -20.22
CA VAL A 35 -0.01 2.21 -19.65
C VAL A 35 1.26 2.96 -20.07
N ILE A 36 1.91 3.62 -19.11
CA ILE A 36 3.19 4.30 -19.31
C ILE A 36 4.32 3.27 -19.33
N ASN A 37 4.34 2.37 -18.35
CA ASN A 37 5.26 1.24 -18.32
C ASN A 37 4.73 0.09 -17.45
N SER A 38 5.29 -1.10 -17.67
CA SER A 38 5.01 -2.27 -16.85
C SER A 38 6.27 -3.11 -16.71
N PHE A 39 6.58 -3.56 -15.49
CA PHE A 39 7.78 -4.34 -15.21
C PHE A 39 7.53 -5.37 -14.11
N GLN A 40 8.39 -6.39 -14.06
CA GLN A 40 8.36 -7.42 -13.02
C GLN A 40 9.13 -6.95 -11.79
N GLY A 41 8.65 -7.33 -10.62
CA GLY A 41 9.33 -7.07 -9.35
C GLY A 41 9.19 -8.23 -8.39
N ILE A 42 10.25 -8.57 -7.68
CA ILE A 42 10.22 -9.47 -6.52
C ILE A 42 10.47 -8.61 -5.28
N ARG A 43 9.45 -8.49 -4.42
CA ARG A 43 9.53 -7.80 -3.13
C ARG A 43 9.67 -8.83 -2.02
N LYS A 44 10.84 -8.90 -1.41
CA LYS A 44 11.15 -9.78 -0.28
C LYS A 44 11.25 -8.99 1.03
N PHE A 45 10.62 -9.51 2.07
CA PHE A 45 10.80 -9.07 3.44
C PHE A 45 11.28 -10.23 4.31
N SER A 46 12.33 -10.03 5.10
CA SER A 46 12.74 -10.94 6.16
C SER A 46 12.93 -10.18 7.47
N ALA A 47 12.74 -10.87 8.59
CA ALA A 47 12.91 -10.30 9.93
C ALA A 47 14.01 -11.05 10.68
N ASN A 48 14.79 -10.37 11.51
CA ASN A 48 15.62 -11.06 12.49
C ASN A 48 14.75 -11.85 13.49
N GLN A 49 15.37 -12.72 14.30
CA GLN A 49 14.66 -13.57 15.26
C GLN A 49 13.73 -12.77 16.19
N ASP A 50 14.16 -11.59 16.64
CA ASP A 50 13.42 -10.73 17.55
C ASP A 50 12.41 -9.80 16.86
N LYS A 51 12.35 -9.81 15.51
CA LYS A 51 11.51 -8.93 14.68
C LYS A 51 11.72 -7.43 14.98
N THR A 52 12.96 -7.08 15.33
CA THR A 52 13.40 -5.69 15.60
C THR A 52 14.12 -5.08 14.40
N VAL A 53 14.55 -5.88 13.44
CA VAL A 53 15.16 -5.44 12.19
C VAL A 53 14.49 -6.18 11.03
N ILE A 54 13.96 -5.43 10.07
CA ILE A 54 13.34 -5.97 8.85
C ILE A 54 14.23 -5.62 7.67
N THR A 55 14.66 -6.64 6.94
CA THR A 55 15.32 -6.45 5.64
C THR A 55 14.25 -6.43 4.56
N HIS A 56 14.14 -5.31 3.86
CA HIS A 56 13.29 -5.15 2.68
C HIS A 56 14.19 -5.13 1.44
N HIS A 57 13.96 -6.05 0.52
CA HIS A 57 14.70 -6.19 -0.72
C HIS A 57 13.73 -6.22 -1.90
N ASN A 58 13.89 -5.31 -2.85
CA ASN A 58 13.22 -5.33 -4.15
C ASN A 58 14.22 -5.63 -5.28
N ASN A 59 13.86 -6.57 -6.15
CA ASN A 59 14.56 -6.83 -7.41
C ASN A 59 13.58 -6.59 -8.57
N TYR A 60 13.93 -5.70 -9.49
CA TYR A 60 13.10 -5.35 -10.64
C TYR A 60 13.70 -5.92 -11.92
N THR A 61 12.85 -6.32 -12.85
CA THR A 61 13.22 -6.74 -14.20
C THR A 61 12.37 -5.98 -15.22
N TYR A 62 13.04 -5.21 -16.07
CA TYR A 62 12.44 -4.33 -17.07
C TYR A 62 12.31 -5.04 -18.43
N ALA A 63 11.53 -4.43 -19.34
CA ALA A 63 11.22 -5.04 -20.64
C ALA A 63 12.44 -5.20 -21.57
N ASP A 64 13.49 -4.40 -21.37
CA ASP A 64 14.76 -4.50 -22.07
C ASP A 64 15.71 -5.57 -21.48
N GLY A 65 15.26 -6.30 -20.43
CA GLY A 65 16.05 -7.27 -19.69
C GLY A 65 16.95 -6.66 -18.63
N GLY A 66 16.96 -5.33 -18.47
CA GLY A 66 17.67 -4.65 -17.40
C GLY A 66 17.11 -5.02 -16.04
N THR A 67 17.99 -5.07 -15.03
CA THR A 67 17.60 -5.33 -13.64
C THR A 67 18.06 -4.23 -12.71
N GLU A 68 17.31 -4.01 -11.63
CA GLU A 68 17.67 -3.06 -10.58
C GLU A 68 17.36 -3.67 -9.22
N GLU A 69 18.32 -3.56 -8.31
CA GLU A 69 18.20 -4.05 -6.93
C GLU A 69 18.14 -2.88 -5.95
N LYS A 70 17.21 -2.93 -5.00
CA LYS A 70 17.14 -2.02 -3.87
C LYS A 70 16.98 -2.78 -2.57
N GLN A 71 17.70 -2.34 -1.54
CA GLN A 71 17.63 -2.94 -0.22
C GLN A 71 17.60 -1.87 0.86
N TRP A 72 16.80 -2.10 1.90
CA TRP A 72 16.71 -1.28 3.09
C TRP A 72 16.72 -2.15 4.35
N GLN A 73 17.29 -1.60 5.42
CA GLN A 73 17.17 -2.14 6.77
C GLN A 73 16.22 -1.24 7.57
N ILE A 74 15.14 -1.81 8.09
CA ILE A 74 14.12 -1.11 8.87
C ILE A 74 14.33 -1.51 10.32
N GLU A 75 15.07 -0.68 11.07
CA GLU A 75 15.31 -0.89 12.48
C GLU A 75 14.16 -0.33 13.31
N LYS A 76 13.50 -1.19 14.10
CA LYS A 76 12.33 -0.83 14.92
C LYS A 76 12.57 0.39 15.81
N LYS A 77 13.75 0.46 16.44
CA LYS A 77 14.13 1.56 17.35
C LYS A 77 14.11 2.94 16.68
N ILE A 78 14.35 2.97 15.36
CA ILE A 78 14.43 4.20 14.57
C ILE A 78 13.13 4.40 13.79
N ALA A 79 12.63 3.35 13.14
CA ALA A 79 11.52 3.44 12.21
C ALA A 79 10.15 3.47 12.90
N ASN A 80 9.97 2.84 14.07
CA ASN A 80 8.67 2.76 14.74
C ASN A 80 8.37 4.03 15.54
N GLN A 81 7.64 4.98 14.94
CA GLN A 81 7.36 6.28 15.54
C GLN A 81 5.91 6.36 16.08
N PRO A 82 5.63 7.33 16.97
CA PRO A 82 4.26 7.59 17.48
C PRO A 82 3.21 7.83 16.40
N ASP A 83 3.62 8.32 15.23
CA ASP A 83 2.79 8.66 14.09
C ASP A 83 2.86 7.62 12.94
N GLY A 84 3.40 6.42 13.22
CA GLY A 84 3.53 5.33 12.27
C GLY A 84 4.97 4.94 11.97
N MET A 85 5.17 3.97 11.09
CA MET A 85 6.53 3.53 10.74
C MET A 85 7.11 4.42 9.62
N ILE A 86 8.32 4.96 9.80
CA ILE A 86 9.02 5.75 8.77
C ILE A 86 9.25 4.89 7.52
N HIS A 87 8.79 5.37 6.36
CA HIS A 87 8.96 4.65 5.10
C HIS A 87 10.44 4.53 4.68
N PRO A 88 10.94 3.33 4.31
CA PRO A 88 12.38 3.10 4.13
C PRO A 88 13.04 3.88 2.99
N ALA A 89 12.28 4.23 1.94
CA ALA A 89 12.81 5.01 0.82
C ALA A 89 12.42 6.50 0.86
N PHE A 90 11.52 6.90 1.77
CA PHE A 90 10.93 8.24 1.82
C PHE A 90 10.65 8.62 3.26
N GLU A 91 11.64 9.17 3.97
CA GLU A 91 11.53 9.47 5.40
C GLU A 91 10.37 10.42 5.77
N SER A 92 9.90 11.21 4.80
CA SER A 92 8.73 12.08 4.93
C SER A 92 7.40 11.33 4.99
N MET A 93 7.37 10.02 4.72
CA MET A 93 6.14 9.23 4.71
C MET A 93 6.05 8.32 5.95
N ARG A 94 4.81 7.90 6.23
CA ARG A 94 4.47 6.96 7.30
C ARG A 94 3.74 5.75 6.73
N THR A 95 4.05 4.60 7.31
CA THR A 95 3.35 3.34 7.10
C THR A 95 2.43 3.07 8.28
N LEU A 96 1.14 2.95 7.96
CA LEU A 96 0.06 2.70 8.90
C LEU A 96 -0.61 1.36 8.58
N SER A 97 -1.00 0.63 9.62
CA SER A 97 -1.47 -0.75 9.47
C SER A 97 -2.67 -1.00 10.37
N PHE A 98 -3.85 -1.10 9.75
CA PHE A 98 -5.07 -1.53 10.45
C PHE A 98 -4.97 -2.99 10.84
N SER A 99 -4.45 -3.81 9.92
CA SER A 99 -4.30 -5.25 10.08
C SER A 99 -3.17 -5.78 9.19
N LYS A 100 -2.99 -7.10 9.14
CA LYS A 100 -2.12 -7.74 8.15
C LYS A 100 -2.56 -7.40 6.71
N GLU A 101 -3.86 -7.24 6.49
CA GLU A 101 -4.52 -7.21 5.18
C GLU A 101 -4.73 -5.79 4.63
N ALA A 102 -4.87 -4.81 5.52
CA ALA A 102 -5.17 -3.43 5.15
C ALA A 102 -4.13 -2.45 5.74
N LYS A 103 -3.36 -1.82 4.85
CA LYS A 103 -2.24 -0.94 5.19
C LYS A 103 -2.20 0.25 4.25
N THR A 104 -1.49 1.30 4.66
CA THR A 104 -1.22 2.42 3.77
C THR A 104 0.16 3.02 4.01
N TRP A 105 0.76 3.52 2.94
CA TRP A 105 1.81 4.52 3.01
C TRP A 105 1.20 5.88 2.73
N MET A 106 1.52 6.89 3.53
CA MET A 106 1.03 8.24 3.29
C MET A 106 2.01 9.32 3.70
N CYS A 107 1.89 10.48 3.07
CA CYS A 107 2.48 11.71 3.55
C CYS A 107 1.60 12.27 4.69
N PRO A 108 2.10 12.36 5.95
CA PRO A 108 1.33 12.90 7.06
C PRO A 108 1.08 14.41 6.93
N GLN A 109 1.85 15.10 6.10
CA GLN A 109 1.71 16.53 5.84
C GLN A 109 1.81 16.82 4.34
N LEU A 110 0.83 17.57 3.84
CA LEU A 110 0.85 18.11 2.49
C LEU A 110 1.58 19.46 2.49
N LYS A 111 2.48 19.66 1.53
CA LYS A 111 3.20 20.93 1.34
C LYS A 111 2.83 21.51 -0.02
N ILE A 112 2.44 22.77 -0.03
CA ILE A 112 2.11 23.49 -1.27
C ILE A 112 3.35 23.50 -2.18
N GLY A 113 3.14 23.22 -3.47
CA GLY A 113 4.22 23.17 -4.46
C GLY A 113 5.04 21.88 -4.43
N ASN A 114 4.67 20.90 -3.60
CA ASN A 114 5.33 19.59 -3.58
C ASN A 114 4.41 18.50 -4.12
N ARG A 115 5.00 17.53 -4.81
CA ARG A 115 4.33 16.27 -5.12
C ARG A 115 3.97 15.52 -3.85
N PHE A 116 2.85 14.81 -3.88
CA PHE A 116 2.45 13.90 -2.80
C PHE A 116 1.77 12.66 -3.35
N GLY A 117 1.68 11.63 -2.52
CA GLY A 117 0.99 10.41 -2.86
C GLY A 117 0.70 9.59 -1.62
N CYS A 118 -0.03 8.52 -1.83
CA CYS A 118 -0.20 7.46 -0.86
C CYS A 118 -0.09 6.12 -1.59
N GLU A 119 0.11 5.05 -0.85
CA GLU A 119 -0.09 3.69 -1.34
C GLU A 119 -1.17 3.05 -0.48
N LEU A 120 -2.18 2.46 -1.10
CA LEU A 120 -3.23 1.70 -0.44
C LEU A 120 -2.97 0.23 -0.70
N PHE A 121 -2.76 -0.57 0.35
CA PHE A 121 -2.47 -1.99 0.24
C PHE A 121 -3.68 -2.84 0.64
N PHE A 122 -3.98 -3.83 -0.19
CA PHE A 122 -5.02 -4.83 0.04
C PHE A 122 -4.41 -6.22 -0.15
N GLU A 123 -4.37 -7.01 0.91
CA GLU A 123 -3.90 -8.40 0.88
C GLU A 123 -5.06 -9.35 1.18
N HIS A 124 -5.16 -10.42 0.40
CA HIS A 124 -6.08 -11.51 0.64
C HIS A 124 -5.37 -12.83 0.33
N GLN A 125 -5.17 -13.65 1.37
CA GLN A 125 -4.45 -14.92 1.26
C GLN A 125 -3.06 -14.75 0.61
N ASN A 126 -2.84 -15.37 -0.55
CA ASN A 126 -1.57 -15.38 -1.26
C ASN A 126 -1.47 -14.28 -2.31
N PHE A 127 -2.48 -13.43 -2.44
CA PHE A 127 -2.53 -12.34 -3.39
C PHE A 127 -2.58 -11.00 -2.66
N ARG A 128 -1.90 -9.99 -3.20
CA ARG A 128 -2.09 -8.62 -2.76
C ARG A 128 -2.02 -7.66 -3.94
N THR A 129 -2.75 -6.57 -3.80
CA THR A 129 -2.66 -5.46 -4.73
C THR A 129 -2.50 -4.16 -3.95
N SER A 130 -1.76 -3.23 -4.53
CA SER A 130 -1.73 -1.87 -4.05
C SER A 130 -1.89 -0.88 -5.20
N VAL A 131 -2.39 0.30 -4.84
CA VAL A 131 -2.55 1.42 -5.76
C VAL A 131 -1.84 2.63 -5.17
N VAL A 132 -0.98 3.25 -5.98
CA VAL A 132 -0.19 4.42 -5.64
C VAL A 132 -0.63 5.61 -6.50
N PRO A 133 -1.64 6.40 -6.10
CA PRO A 133 -1.90 7.67 -6.76
C PRO A 133 -0.78 8.68 -6.46
N ILE A 134 -0.31 9.37 -7.49
CA ILE A 134 0.72 10.41 -7.38
C ILE A 134 0.15 11.71 -7.89
N TYR A 135 0.20 12.74 -7.07
CA TYR A 135 -0.27 14.08 -7.39
C TYR A 135 0.92 15.01 -7.66
N GLY A 136 0.77 15.85 -8.69
CA GLY A 136 1.72 16.88 -9.08
C GLY A 136 1.81 18.03 -8.07
N GLU A 137 2.72 18.95 -8.33
CA GLU A 137 2.94 20.16 -7.50
C GLU A 137 1.73 21.11 -7.52
N ASN A 138 0.90 21.01 -8.57
CA ASN A 138 -0.37 21.71 -8.72
C ASN A 138 -1.55 20.98 -8.03
N GLY A 139 -1.31 19.82 -7.40
CA GLY A 139 -2.33 19.00 -6.76
C GLY A 139 -3.18 18.15 -7.72
N GLU A 140 -2.91 18.18 -9.02
CA GLU A 140 -3.59 17.32 -9.99
C GLU A 140 -3.00 15.91 -9.99
N LEU A 141 -3.82 14.90 -10.33
CA LEU A 141 -3.33 13.53 -10.48
C LEU A 141 -2.32 13.50 -11.63
N ALA A 142 -1.06 13.18 -11.34
CA ALA A 142 0.00 13.04 -12.34
C ALA A 142 0.02 11.64 -12.95
N GLY A 143 -0.54 10.66 -12.24
CA GLY A 143 -0.63 9.27 -12.66
C GLY A 143 -0.79 8.35 -11.45
N PHE A 144 -0.84 7.06 -11.69
CA PHE A 144 -0.93 6.08 -10.61
C PHE A 144 -0.17 4.80 -10.95
N THR A 145 0.31 4.10 -9.93
CA THR A 145 0.91 2.77 -10.09
C THR A 145 -0.02 1.74 -9.49
N GLN A 146 -0.34 0.69 -10.24
CA GLN A 146 -0.91 -0.53 -9.69
C GLN A 146 0.20 -1.56 -9.50
N ILE A 147 0.27 -2.13 -8.32
CA ILE A 147 1.16 -3.24 -8.01
C ILE A 147 0.28 -4.44 -7.71
N ARG A 148 0.56 -5.56 -8.37
CA ARG A 148 -0.13 -6.83 -8.17
C ARG A 148 0.92 -7.86 -7.86
N GLU A 149 0.78 -8.55 -6.75
CA GLU A 149 1.79 -9.42 -6.20
C GLU A 149 1.15 -10.71 -5.71
N HIS A 150 1.82 -11.84 -5.95
CA HIS A 150 1.38 -13.16 -5.50
C HIS A 150 2.55 -13.91 -4.85
N LEU A 151 2.25 -14.79 -3.91
CA LEU A 151 3.26 -15.63 -3.27
C LEU A 151 3.73 -16.71 -4.24
N ASN A 152 5.05 -16.85 -4.41
CA ASN A 152 5.71 -17.91 -5.18
C ASN A 152 5.57 -17.86 -6.71
N SER A 153 4.75 -16.98 -7.30
CA SER A 153 4.60 -16.86 -8.75
C SER A 153 4.14 -15.47 -9.17
N TYR A 154 4.48 -15.07 -10.40
CA TYR A 154 3.96 -13.83 -10.96
C TYR A 154 2.44 -13.95 -11.22
N PRO A 155 1.66 -12.87 -11.00
CA PRO A 155 0.24 -12.89 -11.29
C PRO A 155 0.00 -12.99 -12.80
N GLU A 156 -0.69 -14.05 -13.23
CA GLU A 156 -0.94 -14.35 -14.65
C GLU A 156 -2.03 -13.45 -15.25
N GLN A 157 -3.07 -13.15 -14.47
CA GLN A 157 -4.26 -12.46 -14.98
C GLN A 157 -4.12 -10.95 -14.83
N LYS A 158 -4.13 -10.21 -15.95
CA LYS A 158 -4.34 -8.75 -15.94
C LYS A 158 -5.77 -8.45 -15.47
N PRO A 159 -6.01 -7.42 -14.64
CA PRO A 159 -7.37 -7.02 -14.32
C PRO A 159 -8.09 -6.69 -15.63
N GLY A 160 -9.35 -7.09 -15.76
CA GLY A 160 -10.17 -6.62 -16.87
C GLY A 160 -10.31 -5.10 -16.81
N ALA A 161 -10.36 -4.44 -17.97
CA ALA A 161 -10.53 -2.99 -18.05
C ALA A 161 -11.94 -2.52 -17.61
N GLU A 162 -12.88 -3.45 -17.48
CA GLU A 162 -14.27 -3.16 -17.16
C GLU A 162 -14.58 -3.46 -15.70
N LEU A 163 -15.00 -2.42 -14.97
CA LEU A 163 -15.63 -2.56 -13.66
C LEU A 163 -17.04 -3.13 -13.85
N LYS A 164 -17.17 -4.45 -13.77
CA LYS A 164 -18.48 -5.10 -13.78
C LYS A 164 -19.01 -5.14 -12.35
N ASN A 165 -20.15 -4.47 -12.11
CA ASN A 165 -20.93 -4.60 -10.88
C ASN A 165 -20.39 -3.86 -9.62
N ILE A 166 -19.88 -2.63 -9.76
CA ILE A 166 -19.57 -1.81 -8.56
C ILE A 166 -20.80 -1.03 -8.06
N SER A 167 -21.74 -0.75 -8.96
CA SER A 167 -22.95 0.01 -8.64
C SER A 167 -23.89 -0.82 -7.77
N GLY A 168 -24.36 -0.22 -6.67
CA GLY A 168 -25.30 -0.87 -5.76
C GLY A 168 -25.19 -0.35 -4.33
N ASN A 169 -25.95 -1.00 -3.45
CA ASN A 169 -25.90 -0.77 -2.02
C ASN A 169 -24.91 -1.75 -1.40
N TRP A 170 -23.83 -1.22 -0.84
CA TRP A 170 -22.86 -2.00 -0.10
C TRP A 170 -23.14 -1.89 1.39
N VAL A 171 -23.13 -3.02 2.08
CA VAL A 171 -23.19 -3.11 3.54
C VAL A 171 -21.84 -3.65 3.99
N GLY A 172 -21.30 -3.08 5.06
CA GLY A 172 -20.00 -3.49 5.56
C GLY A 172 -19.68 -2.85 6.89
N GLN A 173 -18.40 -2.88 7.22
CA GLN A 173 -17.90 -2.33 8.47
C GLN A 173 -16.80 -1.30 8.15
N LYS A 174 -16.72 -0.26 8.97
CA LYS A 174 -15.70 0.79 8.84
C LYS A 174 -14.92 0.92 10.13
N GLN A 175 -13.61 1.02 9.97
CA GLN A 175 -12.70 1.50 11.00
C GLN A 175 -11.97 2.74 10.48
N SER A 176 -11.59 3.62 11.39
CA SER A 176 -10.76 4.80 11.09
C SER A 176 -9.57 4.80 12.02
N MET A 177 -8.44 5.31 11.54
CA MET A 177 -7.23 5.46 12.34
C MET A 177 -6.89 6.95 12.42
N THR A 178 -6.64 7.45 13.62
CA THR A 178 -6.14 8.81 13.84
C THR A 178 -4.62 8.87 13.64
N PRO A 179 -4.04 10.08 13.47
CA PRO A 179 -2.59 10.23 13.25
C PRO A 179 -1.70 9.69 14.39
N ASP A 180 -2.23 9.53 15.60
CA ASP A 180 -1.58 8.92 16.77
C ASP A 180 -1.86 7.41 16.90
N LEU A 181 -2.24 6.76 15.79
CA LEU A 181 -2.45 5.31 15.63
C LEU A 181 -3.66 4.74 16.38
N GLN A 182 -4.54 5.58 16.92
CA GLN A 182 -5.75 5.09 17.57
C GLN A 182 -6.75 4.63 16.51
N ILE A 183 -7.05 3.33 16.53
CA ILE A 183 -8.06 2.72 15.66
C ILE A 183 -9.42 2.81 16.36
N SER A 184 -10.44 3.33 15.66
CA SER A 184 -11.81 3.37 16.16
C SER A 184 -12.35 1.96 16.38
N GLN A 185 -13.36 1.84 17.24
CA GLN A 185 -14.19 0.65 17.21
C GLN A 185 -14.82 0.50 15.82
N GLU A 186 -15.05 -0.74 15.46
CA GLU A 186 -15.70 -1.07 14.20
C GLU A 186 -17.17 -0.65 14.26
N ALA A 187 -17.58 0.14 13.28
CA ALA A 187 -18.96 0.58 13.17
C ALA A 187 -19.61 -0.07 11.95
N GLU A 188 -20.84 -0.56 12.13
CA GLU A 188 -21.66 -1.03 11.01
C GLU A 188 -21.97 0.12 10.06
N MET A 189 -21.78 -0.12 8.77
CA MET A 189 -22.20 0.77 7.71
C MET A 189 -23.40 0.15 7.02
N THR A 190 -24.56 0.77 7.22
CA THR A 190 -25.83 0.26 6.69
C THR A 190 -26.06 0.62 5.23
N LYS A 191 -25.30 1.57 4.66
CA LYS A 191 -25.34 1.89 3.23
C LYS A 191 -24.09 2.66 2.77
N LEU A 192 -23.28 2.04 1.90
CA LEU A 192 -22.30 2.70 1.05
C LEU A 192 -22.81 2.62 -0.40
N GLU A 193 -23.16 3.77 -0.97
CA GLU A 193 -23.61 3.87 -2.36
C GLU A 193 -22.43 4.29 -3.25
N LEU A 194 -22.03 3.42 -4.16
CA LEU A 194 -20.98 3.69 -5.14
C LEU A 194 -21.63 3.93 -6.51
N ASP A 195 -21.59 5.17 -6.98
CA ASP A 195 -22.01 5.54 -8.33
C ASP A 195 -20.84 6.18 -9.10
N PRO A 196 -20.08 5.39 -9.87
CA PRO A 196 -18.94 5.89 -10.63
C PRO A 196 -19.35 6.81 -11.79
N THR A 197 -20.63 6.84 -12.19
CA THR A 197 -21.10 7.59 -13.36
C THR A 197 -21.48 9.04 -13.05
N ALA A 198 -21.77 9.35 -11.79
CA ALA A 198 -22.28 10.66 -11.38
C ALA A 198 -21.21 11.60 -10.78
N GLY A 199 -19.96 11.15 -10.60
CA GLY A 199 -18.96 11.94 -9.86
C GLY A 199 -19.35 12.21 -8.39
N LYS A 200 -20.32 11.46 -7.87
CA LYS A 200 -20.88 11.59 -6.52
C LYS A 200 -20.37 10.49 -5.59
N ASN A 201 -19.07 10.24 -5.58
CA ASN A 201 -18.48 9.48 -4.47
C ASN A 201 -18.51 10.37 -3.22
N GLN A 202 -19.68 10.48 -2.58
CA GLN A 202 -19.83 11.13 -1.29
C GLN A 202 -19.40 10.12 -0.23
N THR A 203 -18.13 10.17 0.18
CA THR A 203 -17.75 9.64 1.49
C THR A 203 -18.37 10.55 2.54
N PHE A 204 -19.56 10.19 3.02
CA PHE A 204 -20.20 10.88 4.12
C PHE A 204 -19.32 10.78 5.38
N LEU A 205 -19.20 11.91 6.08
CA LEU A 205 -18.67 12.01 7.44
C LEU A 205 -19.49 11.14 8.39
#